data_AF-A0A6V6Z4M6-F1
#
_entry.id   AF-A0A6V6Z4M6-F1
#
_cell.length_a   1.000
_cell.length_b   1.000
_cell.length_c   1.000
_cell.angle_alpha   90.00
_cell.angle_beta   90.00
_cell.angle_gamma   90.00
#
_symmetry.space_group_name_H-M   'P 1'
#
loop_
_entity.id
_entity.type
_entity.pdbx_description
1 polymer ?
#
loop_
_entity_poly.entity_id
_entity_poly.type
_entity_poly.pdbx_seq_one_letter_code
_entity_poly.pdbx_strand_id
1 'polypeptide(L)'
;MNKITIIEGIIIGGVGGAIAGLVIWVAELIRQCILTSCHTSRVENWLKKHSTPEWRSTRAIASHNNLTEDRIRFICSQSDKIKLNSIDSNDSKELWKFKI
;
A
#
# COMPACT_ATOMS: atom_id res chain seq x y z
N MET A 1 -9.06 46.85 26.31
CA MET A 1 -8.66 45.73 25.42
C MET A 1 -9.73 45.59 24.35
N ASN A 2 -9.38 45.85 23.10
CA ASN A 2 -10.34 45.90 21.98
C ASN A 2 -10.76 44.48 21.60
N LYS A 3 -12.07 44.19 21.53
CA LYS A 3 -12.60 42.86 21.14
C LYS A 3 -12.02 42.31 19.83
N ILE A 4 -11.58 43.20 18.95
CA ILE A 4 -11.00 42.90 17.63
C ILE A 4 -9.73 42.05 17.75
N THR A 5 -8.84 42.34 18.72
CA THR A 5 -7.58 41.61 18.87
C THR A 5 -7.77 40.19 19.42
N ILE A 6 -8.84 39.94 20.18
CA ILE A 6 -9.16 38.61 20.71
C ILE A 6 -9.70 37.71 19.58
N ILE A 7 -10.54 38.25 18.71
CA ILE A 7 -11.10 37.51 17.57
C ILE A 7 -9.99 37.17 16.57
N GLU A 8 -9.07 38.09 16.29
CA GLU A 8 -7.89 37.81 15.46
C GLU A 8 -7.01 36.70 16.04
N GLY A 9 -6.76 36.71 17.35
CA GLY A 9 -5.99 35.65 18.02
C GLY A 9 -6.65 34.26 17.88
N ILE A 10 -7.98 34.18 17.97
CA ILE A 10 -8.73 32.93 17.78
C ILE A 10 -8.64 32.46 16.34
N ILE A 11 -8.77 33.36 15.36
CA ILE A 11 -8.67 33.03 13.93
C ILE A 11 -7.26 32.51 13.60
N ILE A 12 -6.21 33.19 14.08
CA ILE A 12 -4.82 32.79 13.85
C ILE A 12 -4.54 31.43 14.50
N GLY A 13 -5.00 31.21 15.73
CA GLY A 13 -4.87 29.92 16.41
C GLY A 13 -5.58 28.78 15.68
N GLY A 14 -6.81 29.02 15.21
CA GLY A 14 -7.59 28.05 14.46
C GLY A 14 -6.96 27.69 13.11
N VAL A 15 -6.51 28.70 12.36
CA VAL A 15 -5.85 28.51 11.06
C VAL A 15 -4.52 27.78 11.23
N GLY A 16 -3.72 28.14 12.24
CA GLY A 16 -2.45 27.45 12.55
C GLY A 16 -2.64 25.97 12.90
N GLY A 17 -3.65 25.66 13.72
CA GLY A 17 -3.98 24.27 14.08
C GLY A 17 -4.45 23.45 12.88
N ALA A 18 -5.30 24.02 12.01
CA ALA A 18 -5.79 23.34 10.81
C ALA A 18 -4.65 23.02 9.82
N ILE A 19 -3.73 23.96 9.61
CA ILE A 19 -2.58 23.76 8.72
C ILE A 19 -1.67 22.66 9.28
N ALA A 20 -1.37 22.69 10.59
CA ALA A 20 -0.53 21.66 11.21
C ALA A 20 -1.15 20.25 11.07
N GLY A 21 -2.46 20.12 11.30
CA GLY A 21 -3.17 18.86 11.10
C GLY A 21 -3.12 18.37 9.65
N LEU A 22 -3.32 19.28 8.69
CA LEU A 22 -3.26 18.96 7.26
C LEU A 22 -1.85 18.50 6.85
N VAL A 23 -0.80 19.14 7.35
CA VAL A 23 0.59 18.76 7.04
C VAL A 23 0.90 17.35 7.55
N ILE A 24 0.48 17.00 8.78
CA ILE A 24 0.70 15.66 9.34
C ILE A 24 -0.05 14.61 8.51
N TRP A 25 -1.32 14.88 8.17
CA TRP A 25 -2.13 13.98 7.36
C TRP A 25 -1.52 13.71 5.98
N VAL A 26 -1.05 14.76 5.31
CA VAL A 26 -0.36 14.63 4.02
C VAL A 26 0.95 13.85 4.16
N ALA A 27 1.74 14.10 5.21
CA ALA A 27 3.00 13.39 5.45
C ALA A 27 2.78 11.88 5.68
N GLU A 28 1.74 11.52 6.43
CA GLU A 28 1.37 10.11 6.64
C GLU A 28 0.94 9.43 5.34
N LEU A 29 0.11 10.10 4.53
CA LEU A 29 -0.33 9.58 3.24
C LEU A 29 0.85 9.32 2.30
N ILE A 30 1.79 10.27 2.20
CA ILE A 30 2.99 10.12 1.37
C ILE A 30 3.79 8.90 1.83
N ARG A 31 4.02 8.78 3.14
CA ARG A 31 4.77 7.64 3.69
C ARG A 31 4.10 6.31 3.39
N GLN A 32 2.78 6.21 3.55
CA GLN A 32 2.02 5.00 3.26
C GLN A 32 2.07 4.65 1.77
N CYS A 33 1.96 5.64 0.89
CA CYS A 33 2.01 5.45 -0.55
C CYS A 33 3.40 4.96 -1.00
N ILE A 34 4.48 5.57 -0.48
CA ILE A 34 5.86 5.16 -0.77
C ILE A 34 6.11 3.72 -0.31
N LEU A 35 5.72 3.39 0.93
CA LEU A 35 5.89 2.03 1.45
C LEU A 35 5.11 1.01 0.63
N THR A 36 3.86 1.31 0.28
CA THR A 36 3.03 0.42 -0.54
C THR A 36 3.62 0.23 -1.94
N SER A 37 4.11 1.29 -2.57
CA SER A 37 4.74 1.23 -3.89
C SER A 37 6.06 0.45 -3.87
N CYS A 38 6.87 0.63 -2.81
CA CYS A 38 8.12 -0.11 -2.63
C CYS A 38 7.85 -1.61 -2.42
N HIS A 39 6.88 -1.95 -1.56
CA HIS A 39 6.49 -3.34 -1.33
C HIS A 39 5.95 -3.97 -2.61
N THR A 40 5.11 -3.25 -3.35
CA THR A 40 4.56 -3.70 -4.64
C THR A 40 5.67 -3.97 -5.66
N SER A 41 6.59 -3.02 -5.83
CA SER A 41 7.72 -3.16 -6.75
C SER A 41 8.63 -4.34 -6.39
N ARG A 42 8.85 -4.57 -5.08
CA ARG A 42 9.64 -5.70 -4.59
C ARG A 42 8.97 -7.04 -4.92
N VAL A 43 7.67 -7.14 -4.67
CA VAL A 43 6.86 -8.33 -4.99
C VAL A 43 6.84 -8.58 -6.50
N GLU A 44 6.57 -7.54 -7.31
CA GLU A 44 6.57 -7.62 -8.77
C GLU A 44 7.93 -8.10 -9.33
N ASN A 45 9.03 -7.51 -8.86
CA ASN A 45 10.37 -7.90 -9.29
C ASN A 45 10.70 -9.33 -8.90
N TRP A 46 10.29 -9.76 -7.71
CA TRP A 46 10.49 -11.14 -7.26
C TRP A 46 9.69 -12.13 -8.11
N LEU A 47 8.41 -11.83 -8.36
CA LEU A 47 7.54 -12.64 -9.22
C LEU A 47 8.08 -12.69 -10.64
N LYS A 48 8.53 -11.57 -11.20
CA LYS A 48 9.15 -11.53 -12.54
C LYS A 48 10.34 -12.48 -12.64
N LYS A 49 11.15 -12.62 -11.58
CA LYS A 49 12.34 -13.49 -11.56
C LYS A 49 12.01 -14.97 -11.30
N HIS A 50 10.96 -15.27 -10.53
CA HIS A 50 10.70 -16.63 -10.04
C HIS A 50 9.41 -17.27 -10.57
N SER A 51 8.60 -16.56 -11.36
CA SER A 51 7.27 -17.01 -11.82
C SER A 51 7.25 -17.50 -13.28
N THR A 52 8.40 -17.53 -13.95
CA THR A 52 8.56 -18.18 -15.25
C THR A 52 9.22 -19.55 -15.05
N PRO A 53 8.53 -20.70 -15.28
CA PRO A 53 7.17 -20.90 -15.79
C PRO A 53 6.07 -21.14 -14.72
N GLU A 54 6.47 -21.30 -13.45
CA GLU A 54 5.63 -21.84 -12.37
C GLU A 54 4.78 -20.78 -11.65
N TRP A 55 3.58 -21.17 -11.20
CA TRP A 55 2.74 -20.34 -10.32
C TRP A 55 3.28 -20.33 -8.89
N ARG A 56 3.16 -19.20 -8.18
CA ARG A 56 3.68 -19.03 -6.82
C ARG A 56 2.56 -18.81 -5.83
N SER A 57 2.58 -19.54 -4.71
CA SER A 57 1.59 -19.36 -3.65
C SER A 57 1.80 -18.06 -2.87
N THR A 58 0.72 -17.50 -2.31
CA THR A 58 0.77 -16.34 -1.41
C THR A 58 1.82 -16.54 -0.30
N ARG A 59 1.90 -17.76 0.26
CA ARG A 59 2.86 -18.12 1.31
C ARG A 59 4.32 -18.03 0.89
N ALA A 60 4.65 -18.50 -0.32
CA ALA A 60 6.02 -18.43 -0.82
C ALA A 60 6.47 -16.98 -1.03
N ILE A 61 5.56 -16.14 -1.57
CA ILE A 61 5.80 -14.71 -1.76
C ILE A 61 5.95 -14.00 -0.41
N ALA A 62 5.07 -14.31 0.55
CA ALA A 62 5.08 -13.77 1.91
C ALA A 62 6.38 -14.10 2.65
N SER A 63 6.80 -15.37 2.60
CA SER A 63 8.04 -15.83 3.22
C SER A 63 9.29 -15.15 2.66
N HIS A 64 9.37 -14.98 1.34
CA HIS A 64 10.55 -14.36 0.73
C HIS A 64 10.62 -12.84 0.95
N ASN A 65 9.47 -12.17 0.92
CA ASN A 65 9.41 -10.72 1.08
C ASN A 65 9.33 -10.26 2.54
N ASN A 66 9.19 -11.21 3.48
CA ASN A 66 8.92 -10.94 4.90
C ASN A 66 7.69 -10.03 5.08
N LEU A 67 6.62 -10.34 4.34
CA LEU A 67 5.33 -9.65 4.39
C LEU A 67 4.25 -10.63 4.83
N THR A 68 3.19 -10.13 5.47
CA THR A 68 2.05 -10.97 5.83
C THR A 68 1.33 -11.46 4.58
N GLU A 69 0.72 -12.65 4.65
CA GLU A 69 -0.05 -13.22 3.53
C GLU A 69 -1.17 -12.25 3.10
N ASP A 70 -1.82 -11.58 4.05
CA ASP A 70 -2.84 -10.56 3.79
C ASP A 70 -2.29 -9.36 3.00
N ARG A 71 -1.11 -8.86 3.38
CA ARG A 71 -0.46 -7.76 2.67
C ARG A 71 -0.07 -8.15 1.25
N ILE A 72 0.36 -9.39 1.04
CA ILE A 72 0.64 -9.92 -0.30
C ILE A 72 -0.63 -10.01 -1.12
N ARG A 73 -1.74 -10.53 -0.57
CA ARG A 73 -3.04 -10.57 -1.26
C ARG A 73 -3.48 -9.19 -1.71
N PHE A 74 -3.37 -8.19 -0.83
CA PHE A 74 -3.70 -6.80 -1.15
C PHE A 74 -2.82 -6.24 -2.28
N ILE A 75 -1.51 -6.49 -2.23
CA ILE A 75 -0.58 -6.03 -3.28
C ILE A 75 -0.89 -6.71 -4.61
N CYS A 76 -1.12 -8.03 -4.58
CA CYS A 76 -1.40 -8.81 -5.78
C CYS A 76 -2.77 -8.50 -6.39
N SER A 77 -3.76 -8.09 -5.60
CA SER A 77 -5.06 -7.65 -6.11
C SER A 77 -5.04 -6.24 -6.68
N GLN A 78 -4.12 -5.38 -6.23
CA GLN A 78 -3.97 -4.01 -6.72
C GLN A 78 -3.09 -3.91 -7.98
N SER A 79 -2.14 -4.84 -8.18
CA SER A 79 -1.22 -4.79 -9.32
C SER A 79 -1.80 -5.41 -10.59
N ASP A 80 -1.95 -4.61 -11.65
CA ASP A 80 -2.36 -5.06 -12.99
C ASP A 80 -1.37 -6.04 -13.66
N LYS A 81 -0.15 -6.12 -13.12
CA LYS A 81 0.94 -6.96 -13.64
C LYS A 81 0.95 -8.35 -13.03
N ILE A 82 0.08 -8.64 -12.06
CA ILE A 82 -0.01 -9.94 -11.40
C ILE A 82 -1.33 -10.59 -11.79
N LYS A 83 -1.27 -11.83 -12.27
CA LYS A 83 -2.43 -12.66 -12.57
C LYS A 83 -2.69 -13.61 -11.41
N LEU A 84 -3.93 -13.64 -10.94
CA LEU A 84 -4.44 -14.70 -10.06
C LEU A 84 -4.80 -15.91 -10.91
N ASN A 85 -4.50 -17.11 -10.42
CA ASN A 85 -4.98 -18.35 -11.03
C ASN A 85 -6.50 -18.45 -10.79
N SER A 86 -7.29 -18.12 -11.81
CA SER A 86 -8.75 -18.22 -11.77
C SER A 86 -9.27 -19.57 -12.31
N ILE A 87 -8.38 -20.54 -12.55
CA ILE A 87 -8.80 -21.85 -13.04
C ILE A 87 -9.50 -22.59 -11.90
N ASP A 88 -10.73 -22.95 -12.20
CA ASP A 88 -11.87 -23.49 -11.43
C ASP A 88 -11.60 -24.84 -10.71
N SER A 89 -10.38 -25.07 -10.28
CA SER A 89 -10.01 -26.19 -9.41
C SER A 89 -10.13 -25.73 -7.97
N ASN A 90 -11.03 -26.39 -7.24
CA ASN A 90 -11.33 -26.36 -5.81
C ASN A 90 -10.11 -26.58 -4.87
N ASP A 91 -8.90 -26.31 -5.35
CA ASP A 91 -7.68 -26.25 -4.56
C ASP A 91 -7.56 -24.84 -4.00
N SER A 92 -7.72 -24.73 -2.69
CA SER A 92 -7.70 -23.53 -1.85
C SER A 92 -6.35 -22.78 -1.82
N LYS A 93 -5.52 -22.94 -2.85
CA LYS A 93 -4.20 -22.34 -2.97
C LYS A 93 -4.27 -21.16 -3.93
N GLU A 94 -4.31 -19.96 -3.36
CA GLU A 94 -4.10 -18.72 -4.10
C GLU A 94 -2.72 -18.73 -4.76
N LEU A 95 -2.74 -18.86 -6.09
CA LEU A 95 -1.56 -18.96 -6.93
C LEU A 95 -1.46 -17.72 -7.80
N TRP A 96 -0.29 -17.11 -7.82
CA TRP A 96 -0.01 -15.86 -8.51
C TRP A 96 1.07 -16.06 -9.56
N LYS A 97 0.91 -15.35 -10.68
CA LYS A 97 1.91 -15.34 -11.75
C LYS A 97 2.15 -13.93 -12.28
N PHE A 98 3.38 -13.63 -12.66
CA PHE A 98 3.67 -12.37 -13.35
C PHE A 98 3.05 -12.39 -14.75
N LYS A 99 2.26 -11.36 -15.08
CA LYS A 99 1.70 -11.13 -16.41
C LYS A 99 2.81 -10.62 -17.33
N ILE A 100 3.24 -11.49 -18.25
CA ILE A 100 4.10 -11.11 -19.39
C ILE A 100 3.31 -10.18 -20.30
#